data_AF-A0A9X3TYY7-F1
#
_entry.id   AF-A0A9X3TYY7-F1
#
_cell.length_a   1.000
_cell.length_b   1.000
_cell.length_c   1.000
_cell.angle_alpha   90.00
_cell.angle_beta   90.00
_cell.angle_gamma   90.00
#
_symmetry.space_group_name_H-M   'P 1'
#
loop_
_entity.id
_entity.type
_entity.pdbx_description
1 polymer ?
#
loop_
_entity_poly.entity_id
_entity_poly.type
_entity_poly.pdbx_seq_one_letter_code
_entity_poly.pdbx_strand_id
1 'polypeptide(L)'
;MKKKTILGALVALTVSAIQTTVAAGVIFVGSWQVDQGPGWPTFPVAYTGQEAAAYLFGGNASDYAISTVGNDVLAIDHLAWYSIIGVTDGHKLAQDYTSKLPGDLYYDGIFNYASHQGDLSNAASAYVYDNARGGTYINYAFRITADNDVPEPASLVLLGTALLGLGALRRRR
;
A
#
# COMPACT_ATOMS: atom_id res chain seq x y z
N MET A 1 -18.24 58.19 -48.81
CA MET A 1 -18.30 56.75 -49.23
C MET A 1 -16.87 56.30 -49.46
N LYS A 2 -16.28 55.27 -48.85
CA LYS A 2 -16.75 53.93 -48.46
C LYS A 2 -15.97 53.48 -47.21
N LYS A 3 -16.64 53.00 -46.16
CA LYS A 3 -16.02 52.22 -45.08
C LYS A 3 -15.94 50.76 -45.55
N LYS A 4 -14.74 50.17 -45.60
CA LYS A 4 -14.57 48.72 -45.77
C LYS A 4 -14.36 48.12 -44.39
N THR A 5 -15.39 47.46 -43.87
CA THR A 5 -15.32 46.68 -42.62
C THR A 5 -14.84 45.28 -42.98
N ILE A 6 -13.63 44.92 -42.59
CA ILE A 6 -13.17 43.52 -42.64
C ILE A 6 -13.49 42.92 -41.28
N LEU A 7 -14.55 42.11 -41.22
CA LEU A 7 -14.84 41.23 -40.09
C LEU A 7 -14.19 39.87 -40.39
N GLY A 8 -13.04 39.62 -39.78
CA GLY A 8 -12.38 38.30 -39.79
C GLY A 8 -12.34 37.77 -38.37
N ALA A 9 -13.19 36.78 -38.08
CA ALA A 9 -13.39 36.21 -36.75
C ALA A 9 -12.11 35.55 -36.20
N LEU A 10 -11.65 36.04 -35.03
CA LEU A 10 -10.72 35.30 -34.19
C LEU A 10 -11.54 34.56 -33.13
N VAL A 11 -11.67 33.24 -33.26
CA VAL A 11 -12.09 32.37 -32.15
C VAL A 11 -10.82 31.73 -31.61
N ALA A 12 -10.19 32.38 -30.64
CA ALA A 12 -9.14 31.78 -29.83
C ALA A 12 -9.81 31.02 -28.68
N LEU A 13 -10.10 29.73 -28.87
CA LEU A 13 -10.57 28.87 -27.80
C LEU A 13 -9.36 28.32 -27.05
N THR A 14 -8.85 29.07 -26.07
CA THR A 14 -7.84 28.57 -25.13
C THR A 14 -8.53 27.68 -24.11
N VAL A 15 -8.60 26.38 -24.38
CA VAL A 15 -8.99 25.38 -23.37
C VAL A 15 -7.72 25.00 -22.61
N SER A 16 -7.54 25.60 -21.43
CA SER A 16 -6.53 25.14 -20.47
C SER A 16 -6.91 23.75 -20.00
N ALA A 17 -6.17 22.72 -20.43
CA ALA A 17 -6.30 21.38 -19.91
C ALA A 17 -5.85 21.37 -18.45
N ILE A 18 -6.79 21.34 -17.52
CA ILE A 18 -6.52 21.10 -16.10
C ILE A 18 -6.12 19.63 -16.00
N GLN A 19 -4.83 19.35 -15.84
CA GLN A 19 -4.36 18.02 -15.45
C GLN A 19 -4.66 17.84 -13.97
N THR A 20 -5.66 17.04 -13.63
CA THR A 20 -5.84 16.56 -12.25
C THR A 20 -4.87 15.41 -12.02
N THR A 21 -3.76 15.67 -11.33
CA THR A 21 -2.95 14.61 -10.74
C THR A 21 -3.73 14.00 -9.58
N VAL A 22 -4.17 12.75 -9.71
CA VAL A 22 -4.77 12.00 -8.60
C VAL A 22 -3.63 11.61 -7.66
N ALA A 23 -3.65 12.09 -6.42
CA ALA A 23 -2.71 11.68 -5.39
C ALA A 23 -3.13 10.29 -4.87
N ALA A 24 -2.18 9.36 -4.74
CA ALA A 24 -2.44 8.08 -4.07
C ALA A 24 -2.96 8.35 -2.65
N GLY A 25 -4.12 7.79 -2.32
CA GLY A 25 -4.75 7.92 -1.01
C GLY A 25 -4.28 6.82 -0.08
N VAL A 26 -3.79 7.19 1.11
CA VAL A 26 -3.45 6.24 2.18
C VAL A 26 -4.60 6.22 3.18
N ILE A 27 -5.22 5.06 3.37
CA ILE A 27 -6.38 4.88 4.25
C ILE A 27 -6.07 3.88 5.37
N PHE A 28 -6.45 4.20 6.60
CA PHE A 28 -6.38 3.23 7.70
C PHE A 28 -7.41 2.11 7.47
N VAL A 29 -6.99 0.85 7.55
CA VAL A 29 -7.88 -0.31 7.33
C VAL A 29 -8.13 -1.15 8.57
N GLY A 30 -7.22 -1.11 9.55
CA GLY A 30 -7.34 -1.94 10.74
C GLY A 30 -6.02 -2.09 11.50
N SER A 31 -6.08 -2.81 12.62
CA SER A 31 -4.92 -3.08 13.47
C SER A 31 -5.01 -4.48 14.05
N TRP A 32 -3.87 -5.06 14.43
CA TRP A 32 -3.79 -6.35 15.09
C TRP A 32 -2.70 -6.37 16.15
N GLN A 33 -2.88 -7.21 17.18
CA GLN A 33 -1.81 -7.56 18.10
C GLN A 33 -1.02 -8.74 17.51
N VAL A 34 0.30 -8.75 17.69
CA VAL A 34 1.17 -9.83 17.17
C VAL A 34 0.68 -11.20 17.64
N ASP A 35 0.23 -11.30 18.90
CA ASP A 35 -0.24 -12.52 19.53
C ASP A 35 -1.66 -12.96 19.14
N GLN A 36 -2.33 -12.29 18.21
CA GLN A 36 -3.59 -12.79 17.63
C GLN A 36 -3.37 -13.90 16.59
N GLY A 37 -2.11 -14.16 16.22
CA GLY A 37 -1.75 -15.23 15.30
C GLY A 37 -1.79 -16.64 15.90
N PRO A 38 -1.50 -17.68 15.08
CA PRO A 38 -1.45 -19.05 15.57
C PRO A 38 -0.36 -19.25 16.62
N GLY A 39 -0.54 -20.23 17.51
CA GLY A 39 0.47 -20.59 18.51
C GLY A 39 1.77 -21.10 17.86
N TRP A 40 2.93 -20.68 18.37
CA TRP A 40 4.22 -21.12 17.82
C TRP A 40 4.40 -22.64 17.66
N PRO A 41 3.85 -23.54 18.51
CA PRO A 41 4.05 -24.98 18.33
C PRO A 41 3.29 -25.57 17.14
N THR A 42 2.42 -24.79 16.47
CA THR A 42 1.57 -25.27 15.37
C THR A 42 2.19 -25.08 13.99
N PHE A 43 3.51 -24.93 13.91
CA PHE A 43 4.23 -24.67 12.67
C PHE A 43 3.67 -23.46 11.88
N PRO A 44 3.50 -22.28 12.53
CA PRO A 44 2.92 -21.14 11.85
C PRO A 44 3.83 -20.59 10.75
N VAL A 45 3.22 -19.98 9.75
CA VAL A 45 3.91 -19.16 8.75
C VAL A 45 4.53 -17.94 9.42
N ALA A 46 5.74 -17.58 9.01
CA ALA A 46 6.40 -16.33 9.36
C ALA A 46 5.95 -15.22 8.41
N TYR A 47 5.22 -14.25 8.93
CA TYR A 47 4.70 -13.12 8.16
C TYR A 47 5.55 -11.87 8.41
N THR A 48 5.86 -11.12 7.35
CA THR A 48 6.21 -9.70 7.49
C THR A 48 5.00 -8.90 7.99
N GLY A 49 5.20 -7.67 8.45
CA GLY A 49 4.10 -6.77 8.83
C GLY A 49 3.12 -6.54 7.68
N GLN A 50 3.63 -6.36 6.46
CA GLN A 50 2.84 -6.19 5.25
C GLN A 50 2.11 -7.49 4.83
N GLU A 51 2.76 -8.65 4.91
CA GLU A 51 2.13 -9.93 4.60
C GLU A 51 1.01 -10.26 5.61
N ALA A 52 1.22 -9.95 6.90
CA ALA A 52 0.18 -10.09 7.92
C ALA A 52 -1.03 -9.20 7.65
N ALA A 53 -0.80 -7.94 7.24
CA ALA A 53 -1.89 -7.04 6.84
C ALA A 53 -2.66 -7.57 5.61
N ALA A 54 -1.95 -8.08 4.59
CA ALA A 54 -2.58 -8.67 3.43
C ALA A 54 -3.38 -9.94 3.78
N TYR A 55 -2.87 -10.77 4.67
CA TYR A 55 -3.58 -11.95 5.18
C TYR A 55 -4.87 -11.58 5.93
N LEU A 56 -4.83 -10.54 6.78
CA LEU A 56 -5.95 -10.13 7.63
C LEU A 56 -7.00 -9.28 6.89
N PHE A 57 -6.57 -8.42 5.97
CA PHE A 57 -7.42 -7.40 5.36
C PHE A 57 -7.60 -7.59 3.84
N GLY A 58 -6.96 -8.60 3.24
CA GLY A 58 -6.98 -8.91 1.81
C GLY A 58 -5.98 -8.09 0.98
N GLY A 59 -5.89 -8.37 -0.32
CA GLY A 59 -4.94 -7.69 -1.22
C GLY A 59 -3.54 -8.30 -1.18
N ASN A 60 -2.53 -7.53 -1.61
CA ASN A 60 -1.13 -7.93 -1.62
C ASN A 60 -0.33 -7.20 -0.53
N ALA A 61 0.79 -7.77 -0.09
CA ALA A 61 1.67 -7.14 0.90
C ALA A 61 2.11 -5.72 0.48
N SER A 62 2.39 -5.53 -0.82
CA SER A 62 2.78 -4.23 -1.39
C SER A 62 1.70 -3.14 -1.29
N ASP A 63 0.45 -3.52 -1.04
CA ASP A 63 -0.67 -2.58 -0.94
C ASP A 63 -0.72 -1.90 0.44
N TYR A 64 0.18 -2.26 1.37
CA TYR A 64 0.14 -1.81 2.75
C TYR A 64 1.36 -1.01 3.18
N ALA A 65 1.12 0.02 3.98
CA ALA A 65 2.10 0.60 4.89
C ALA A 65 1.69 0.26 6.33
N ILE A 66 2.67 -0.06 7.18
CA ILE A 66 2.44 -0.45 8.57
C ILE A 66 2.97 0.64 9.49
N SER A 67 2.28 0.83 10.61
CA SER A 67 2.72 1.69 11.71
C SER A 67 2.74 0.93 13.03
N THR A 68 3.68 1.28 13.92
CA THR A 68 3.66 0.84 15.33
C THR A 68 3.24 1.93 16.32
N VAL A 69 2.94 3.15 15.84
CA VAL A 69 2.63 4.30 16.71
C VAL A 69 1.15 4.63 16.81
N GLY A 70 0.34 4.26 15.82
CA GLY A 70 -1.10 4.52 15.84
C GLY A 70 -1.76 4.44 14.47
N ASN A 71 -3.02 4.88 14.42
CA ASN A 71 -3.88 4.89 13.23
C ASN A 71 -3.89 6.24 12.47
N ASP A 72 -2.98 7.16 12.81
CA ASP A 72 -2.81 8.43 12.08
C ASP A 72 -1.90 8.21 10.85
N VAL A 73 -2.41 8.56 9.67
CA VAL A 73 -1.70 8.46 8.39
C VAL A 73 -0.43 9.31 8.38
N LEU A 74 -0.42 10.44 9.09
CA LEU A 74 0.75 11.32 9.16
C LEU A 74 1.86 10.78 10.05
N ALA A 75 1.58 9.72 10.83
CA ALA A 75 2.50 9.13 11.78
C ALA A 75 2.98 7.73 11.36
N ILE A 76 2.77 7.31 10.11
CA ILE A 76 3.25 6.02 9.61
C ILE A 76 4.78 5.96 9.73
N ASP A 77 5.29 5.01 10.51
CA ASP A 77 6.72 4.83 10.78
C ASP A 77 7.38 3.75 9.91
N HIS A 78 6.61 3.02 9.10
CA HIS A 78 7.06 1.90 8.27
C HIS A 78 7.74 0.78 9.07
N LEU A 79 7.37 0.65 10.34
CA LEU A 79 7.81 -0.43 11.23
C LEU A 79 6.64 -1.36 11.52
N ALA A 80 6.97 -2.57 11.93
CA ALA A 80 6.03 -3.49 12.55
C ALA A 80 6.66 -4.12 13.80
N TRP A 81 5.82 -4.46 14.77
CA TRP A 81 6.15 -5.36 15.86
C TRP A 81 6.21 -6.79 15.36
N TYR A 82 7.23 -7.51 15.80
CA TYR A 82 7.47 -8.92 15.53
C TYR A 82 7.71 -9.68 16.83
N SER A 83 7.27 -10.93 16.85
CA SER A 83 7.84 -11.94 17.73
C SER A 83 9.01 -12.60 17.02
N ILE A 84 10.16 -12.75 17.68
CA ILE A 84 11.33 -13.48 17.18
C ILE A 84 11.46 -14.75 17.99
N ILE A 85 11.59 -15.91 17.34
CA ILE A 85 11.64 -17.19 18.06
C ILE A 85 12.87 -17.24 18.96
N GLY A 86 12.69 -17.64 20.21
CA GLY A 86 13.78 -17.73 21.19
C GLY A 86 14.26 -16.39 21.75
N VAL A 87 13.55 -15.28 21.49
CA VAL A 87 13.89 -13.95 22.01
C VAL A 87 12.68 -13.37 22.75
N THR A 88 12.89 -12.93 23.98
CA THR A 88 11.85 -12.36 24.84
C THR A 88 11.30 -11.04 24.29
N ASP A 89 10.02 -10.78 24.53
CA ASP A 89 9.28 -9.59 24.13
C ASP A 89 9.09 -9.43 22.61
N GLY A 90 8.43 -8.33 22.22
CA GLY A 90 8.30 -7.92 20.82
C GLY A 90 9.38 -6.94 20.39
N HIS A 91 9.74 -6.99 19.11
CA HIS A 91 10.76 -6.15 18.51
C HIS A 91 10.20 -5.35 17.33
N LYS A 92 10.54 -4.07 17.26
CA LYS A 92 10.22 -3.24 16.09
C LYS A 92 11.27 -3.49 15.00
N LEU A 93 10.82 -3.94 13.85
CA LEU A 93 11.64 -4.15 12.66
C LEU A 93 10.93 -3.47 11.47
N ALA A 94 11.60 -3.42 10.31
CA ALA A 94 10.96 -2.90 9.10
C ALA A 94 9.66 -3.67 8.78
N GLN A 95 8.66 -2.98 8.24
CA GLN A 95 7.37 -3.58 7.88
C GLN A 95 7.47 -4.75 6.88
N ASP A 96 8.57 -4.82 6.15
CA ASP A 96 8.92 -5.84 5.15
C ASP A 96 10.08 -6.76 5.61
N TYR A 97 10.52 -6.64 6.86
CA TYR A 97 11.58 -7.49 7.40
C TYR A 97 11.21 -8.97 7.31
N THR A 98 12.13 -9.76 6.77
CA THR A 98 11.97 -11.20 6.60
C THR A 98 13.15 -11.96 7.23
N SER A 99 12.83 -12.83 8.17
CA SER A 99 13.67 -13.94 8.60
C SER A 99 12.76 -15.13 8.82
N LYS A 100 12.92 -16.16 7.99
CA LYS A 100 12.01 -17.31 7.92
C LYS A 100 12.81 -18.60 7.86
N LEU A 101 12.30 -19.64 8.49
CA LEU A 101 12.80 -21.01 8.32
C LEU A 101 12.36 -21.57 6.95
N PRO A 102 12.95 -22.68 6.49
CA PRO A 102 12.51 -23.35 5.26
C PRO A 102 11.00 -23.58 5.22
N GLY A 103 10.38 -23.27 4.07
CA GLY A 103 8.93 -23.35 3.91
C GLY A 103 8.16 -22.14 4.45
N ASP A 104 8.82 -21.00 4.59
CA ASP A 104 8.27 -19.74 5.12
C ASP A 104 7.76 -19.86 6.57
N LEU A 105 8.33 -20.78 7.34
CA LEU A 105 7.88 -21.09 8.69
C LEU A 105 8.53 -20.17 9.75
N TYR A 106 7.78 -19.91 10.81
CA TYR A 106 8.29 -19.32 12.05
C TYR A 106 8.95 -20.38 12.95
N TYR A 107 8.36 -21.57 13.00
CA TYR A 107 8.85 -22.72 13.77
C TYR A 107 8.68 -24.00 12.95
N ASP A 108 9.72 -24.83 12.92
CA ASP A 108 9.80 -26.06 12.13
C ASP A 108 9.75 -27.34 12.97
N GLY A 109 9.60 -27.24 14.29
CA GLY A 109 9.65 -28.39 15.21
C GLY A 109 11.08 -28.82 15.61
N ILE A 110 12.11 -28.27 14.97
CA ILE A 110 13.51 -28.67 15.15
C ILE A 110 14.32 -27.55 15.83
N PHE A 111 13.80 -26.32 15.87
CA PHE A 111 14.46 -25.19 16.52
C PHE A 111 14.94 -25.53 17.94
N ASN A 112 16.26 -25.53 18.10
CA ASN A 112 16.91 -25.78 19.38
C ASN A 112 17.05 -24.45 20.14
N TYR A 113 16.16 -24.25 21.10
CA TYR A 113 16.14 -23.06 21.94
C TYR A 113 17.48 -22.81 22.66
N ALA A 114 18.17 -23.87 23.12
CA ALA A 114 19.40 -23.73 23.89
C ALA A 114 20.58 -23.16 23.09
N SER A 115 20.60 -23.33 21.77
CA SER A 115 21.68 -22.84 20.90
C SER A 115 21.37 -21.51 20.21
N HIS A 116 20.13 -21.04 20.26
CA HIS A 116 19.67 -19.85 19.52
C HIS A 116 18.97 -18.82 20.42
N GLN A 117 19.07 -18.97 21.74
CA GLN A 117 18.45 -18.05 22.69
C GLN A 117 19.02 -16.63 22.52
N GLY A 118 18.13 -15.65 22.35
CA GLY A 118 18.51 -14.24 22.23
C GLY A 118 19.08 -13.82 20.87
N ASP A 119 19.12 -14.72 19.87
CA ASP A 119 19.57 -14.38 18.53
C ASP A 119 18.48 -13.63 17.75
N LEU A 120 18.70 -12.33 17.51
CA LEU A 120 17.78 -11.46 16.76
C LEU A 120 17.69 -11.81 15.27
N SER A 121 18.57 -12.67 14.75
CA SER A 121 18.51 -13.15 13.37
C SER A 121 17.60 -14.37 13.17
N ASN A 122 17.09 -14.95 14.27
CA ASN A 122 16.13 -16.05 14.21
C ASN A 122 14.85 -15.67 13.46
N ALA A 123 14.05 -16.68 13.13
CA ALA A 123 12.79 -16.47 12.45
C ALA A 123 11.86 -15.52 13.22
N ALA A 124 11.25 -14.60 12.47
CA ALA A 124 10.43 -13.53 13.01
C ALA A 124 9.06 -13.53 12.32
N SER A 125 8.00 -13.26 13.08
CA SER A 125 6.65 -13.10 12.53
C SER A 125 5.93 -11.94 13.18
N ALA A 126 5.27 -11.13 12.35
CA ALA A 126 4.37 -10.06 12.79
C ALA A 126 2.97 -10.57 13.17
N TYR A 127 2.73 -11.89 13.05
CA TYR A 127 1.45 -12.52 13.37
C TYR A 127 1.65 -13.95 13.90
N VAL A 128 1.95 -14.08 15.19
CA VAL A 128 2.16 -15.35 15.90
C VAL A 128 1.97 -15.18 17.41
N TYR A 129 1.33 -16.14 18.06
CA TYR A 129 1.26 -16.20 19.52
C TYR A 129 2.54 -16.83 20.08
N ASP A 130 3.54 -15.98 20.38
CA ASP A 130 4.79 -16.38 21.05
C ASP A 130 5.33 -15.33 22.04
N ASN A 131 6.41 -14.60 21.75
CA ASN A 131 7.11 -13.76 22.73
C ASN A 131 6.50 -12.35 22.82
N ALA A 132 6.00 -11.81 21.71
CA ALA A 132 5.36 -10.51 21.64
C ALA A 132 3.86 -10.57 22.05
N ARG A 133 3.57 -10.61 23.35
CA ARG A 133 2.19 -10.73 23.89
C ARG A 133 1.61 -9.47 24.51
N GLY A 134 0.33 -9.23 24.26
CA GLY A 134 -0.45 -8.17 24.86
C GLY A 134 -0.50 -6.87 24.05
N GLY A 135 -1.32 -5.93 24.55
CA GLY A 135 -1.70 -4.70 23.84
C GLY A 135 -0.58 -3.68 23.57
N THR A 136 0.66 -3.96 23.98
CA THR A 136 1.83 -3.13 23.61
C THR A 136 2.27 -3.39 22.17
N TYR A 137 2.09 -4.62 21.67
CA TYR A 137 2.61 -5.05 20.38
C TYR A 137 1.52 -5.00 19.29
N ILE A 138 1.00 -3.78 19.05
CA ILE A 138 -0.05 -3.52 18.07
C ILE A 138 0.56 -2.95 16.79
N ASN A 139 0.21 -3.57 15.66
CA ASN A 139 0.48 -3.07 14.32
C ASN A 139 -0.78 -2.44 13.72
N TYR A 140 -0.61 -1.33 13.01
CA TYR A 140 -1.68 -0.59 12.33
C TYR A 140 -1.44 -0.64 10.81
N ALA A 141 -2.41 -1.14 10.06
CA ALA A 141 -2.33 -1.24 8.60
C ALA A 141 -3.02 -0.07 7.92
N PHE A 142 -2.32 0.47 6.93
CA PHE A 142 -2.81 1.48 6.01
C PHE A 142 -2.75 0.96 4.60
N ARG A 143 -3.86 0.96 3.87
CA ARG A 143 -3.89 0.58 2.47
C ARG A 143 -3.51 1.77 1.60
N ILE A 144 -2.58 1.53 0.69
CA ILE A 144 -2.15 2.47 -0.33
C ILE A 144 -3.06 2.24 -1.53
N THR A 145 -4.02 3.13 -1.71
CA THR A 145 -4.95 3.10 -2.83
C THR A 145 -4.42 4.02 -3.92
N ALA A 146 -3.96 3.44 -5.02
CA ALA A 146 -4.00 4.16 -6.28
C ALA A 146 -5.47 4.16 -6.70
N ASP A 147 -6.18 5.29 -6.54
CA ASP A 147 -7.51 5.44 -7.13
C ASP A 147 -7.35 5.26 -8.65
N ASN A 148 -7.65 4.05 -9.12
CA ASN A 148 -7.61 3.68 -10.53
C ASN A 148 -8.91 4.10 -11.26
N ASP A 149 -9.80 4.82 -10.59
CA ASP A 149 -10.91 5.54 -11.22
C ASP A 149 -10.34 6.75 -11.95
N VAL A 150 -9.57 6.48 -13.01
CA VAL A 150 -9.13 7.46 -13.99
C VAL A 150 -10.38 7.85 -14.79
N PRO A 151 -10.92 9.08 -14.65
CA PRO A 151 -11.84 9.57 -15.65
C PRO A 151 -11.07 9.59 -16.96
N GLU A 152 -11.61 8.94 -18.01
CA GLU A 152 -10.98 8.94 -19.32
C GLU A 152 -10.51 10.36 -19.66
N PRO A 153 -9.24 10.55 -20.04
CA PRO A 153 -8.71 11.89 -20.16
C PRO A 153 -9.54 12.65 -21.18
N ALA A 154 -9.99 13.85 -20.82
CA ALA A 154 -10.77 14.72 -21.70
C ALA A 154 -10.07 14.99 -23.06
N SER A 155 -8.78 14.60 -23.20
CA SER A 155 -8.05 14.52 -24.46
C SER A 155 -8.71 13.61 -25.50
N LEU A 156 -9.36 12.50 -25.11
CA LEU A 156 -10.09 11.63 -26.05
C LEU A 156 -11.34 12.31 -26.58
N VAL A 157 -12.07 13.02 -25.72
CA VAL A 157 -13.21 13.85 -26.11
C VAL A 157 -12.77 15.03 -26.99
N LEU A 158 -11.66 15.69 -26.66
CA LEU A 158 -11.07 16.77 -27.45
C LEU A 158 -10.57 16.28 -28.81
N LEU A 159 -9.90 15.13 -28.86
CA LEU A 159 -9.43 14.53 -30.10
C LEU A 159 -10.62 14.10 -30.98
N GLY A 160 -11.62 13.45 -30.38
CA GLY A 160 -12.85 13.07 -31.06
C GLY A 160 -13.61 14.27 -31.63
N THR A 161 -13.79 15.33 -30.83
CA THR A 161 -14.47 16.56 -31.28
C THR A 161 -13.66 17.34 -32.32
N ALA A 162 -12.33 17.40 -32.20
CA ALA A 162 -11.46 18.01 -33.20
C ALA A 162 -11.53 17.28 -34.55
N LEU A 163 -11.49 15.94 -34.54
CA LEU A 163 -11.60 15.12 -35.75
C LEU A 163 -12.99 15.25 -36.40
N LEU A 164 -14.06 15.29 -35.60
CA LEU A 164 -15.42 15.54 -36.08
C LEU A 164 -15.57 16.94 -36.71
N GLY A 165 -14.99 17.96 -36.08
CA GLY A 165 -14.96 19.33 -36.60
C GLY A 165 -14.20 19.44 -37.93
N LEU A 166 -13.03 18.81 -38.03
CA LEU A 166 -12.24 18.76 -39.26
C LEU A 166 -12.95 17.98 -40.38
N GLY A 167 -13.62 16.88 -40.04
CA GLY A 167 -14.44 16.10 -40.99
C GLY A 167 -15.61 16.90 -41.55
N ALA A 168 -16.30 17.67 -40.72
CA ALA A 168 -17.41 18.54 -41.14
C ALA A 168 -16.94 19.68 -42.07
N LEU A 169 -15.74 20.23 -41.84
CA LEU A 169 -15.15 21.27 -42.68
C LEU A 169 -14.75 20.75 -44.07
N ARG A 170 -14.29 19.49 -44.18
CA ARG A 170 -13.92 18.87 -45.46
C ARG A 170 -15.11 18.64 -46.38
N ARG A 171 -16.32 18.46 -45.83
CA ARG A 171 -17.55 18.20 -46.60
C ARG A 171 -18.16 19.44 -47.26
N ARG A 172 -17.65 20.64 -46.94
CA ARG A 172 -18.13 21.93 -47.46
C ARG A 172 -17.23 22.53 -48.55
N ARG A 173 -16.19 21.83 -48.98
CA ARG A 173 -15.41 22.12 -50.19
C ARG A 173 -15.77 21.11 -51.26
#